data_AF-A0A7V2INF4-F1
#
_entry.id   AF-A0A7V2INF4-F1
#
_cell.length_a   1.000
_cell.length_b   1.000
_cell.length_c   1.000
_cell.angle_alpha   90.00
_cell.angle_beta   90.00
_cell.angle_gamma   90.00
#
_symmetry.space_group_name_H-M   'P 1'
#
loop_
_entity.id
_entity.type
_entity.pdbx_description
1 polymer ?
#
loop_
_entity_poly.entity_id
_entity_poly.type
_entity_poly.pdbx_seq_one_letter_code
_entity_poly.pdbx_strand_id
1 'polypeptide(L)'
;MAWDQQPTKGYLVDADTGERLEFQYNPNSISDEKSTDYATIKIPGMSHPRYQYVAGEPRRIAFKVELFKGPVKQKVDWLRSLQYPEHAGTMLKNAPHRVLLIFGDLYPGVTCIVRQVKARFFGLFDRDNLLPQRAEVDIVLEEYVDRSINWSEVRS
;
A
#
# COMPACT_ATOMS: atom_id res chain seq x y z
N MET A 1 -24.51 8.56 -25.97
CA MET A 1 -25.23 8.42 -24.69
C MET A 1 -24.48 7.40 -23.85
N ALA A 2 -23.72 7.84 -22.84
CA ALA A 2 -23.07 6.96 -21.86
C ALA A 2 -23.32 7.58 -20.47
N TRP A 3 -24.56 7.44 -19.99
CA TRP A 3 -25.00 8.01 -18.71
C TRP A 3 -25.03 6.96 -17.59
N ASP A 4 -24.52 5.75 -17.85
CA ASP A 4 -24.64 4.60 -16.93
C ASP A 4 -23.31 3.83 -16.75
N GLN A 5 -22.17 4.46 -17.04
CA GLN A 5 -20.87 3.87 -16.69
C GLN A 5 -20.57 4.20 -15.23
N GLN A 6 -20.70 3.19 -14.36
CA GLN A 6 -20.15 3.29 -13.01
C GLN A 6 -18.66 3.62 -13.11
N PRO A 7 -18.16 4.60 -12.36
CA PRO A 7 -16.75 4.97 -12.40
C PRO A 7 -15.91 3.79 -11.95
N THR A 8 -14.83 3.49 -12.69
CA THR A 8 -13.86 2.46 -12.33
C THR A 8 -13.21 2.80 -10.99
N LYS A 9 -13.26 1.88 -10.04
CA LYS A 9 -12.70 2.06 -8.70
C LYS A 9 -11.47 1.20 -8.50
N GLY A 10 -10.51 1.75 -7.79
CA GLY A 10 -9.38 0.97 -7.27
C GLY A 10 -9.82 0.01 -6.18
N TYR A 11 -9.07 -1.07 -6.01
CA TYR A 11 -9.30 -2.01 -4.93
C TYR A 11 -8.00 -2.70 -4.49
N LEU A 12 -8.01 -3.16 -3.25
CA LEU A 12 -6.98 -4.04 -2.71
C LEU A 12 -7.55 -5.46 -2.63
N VAL A 13 -6.75 -6.44 -3.00
CA VAL A 13 -7.07 -7.86 -2.82
C VAL A 13 -6.07 -8.47 -1.85
N ASP A 14 -6.54 -9.13 -0.81
CA ASP A 14 -5.70 -9.99 0.02
C ASP A 14 -5.31 -11.21 -0.82
N ALA A 15 -4.01 -11.38 -1.03
CA ALA A 15 -3.47 -12.43 -1.89
C ALA A 15 -3.62 -13.84 -1.28
N ASP A 16 -3.75 -13.93 0.05
CA ASP A 16 -3.81 -15.19 0.77
C ASP A 16 -5.28 -15.65 0.97
N THR A 17 -6.21 -14.71 1.22
CA THR A 17 -7.64 -15.03 1.41
C THR A 17 -8.51 -14.82 0.16
N GLY A 18 -8.08 -13.99 -0.78
CA GLY A 18 -8.86 -13.57 -1.94
C GLY A 18 -9.95 -12.52 -1.63
N GLU A 19 -10.05 -12.07 -0.38
CA GLU A 19 -10.97 -11.00 -0.02
C GLU A 19 -10.55 -9.68 -0.67
N ARG A 20 -11.52 -8.86 -1.07
CA ARG A 20 -11.25 -7.57 -1.71
C ARG A 20 -11.88 -6.41 -0.97
N LEU A 21 -11.13 -5.32 -0.86
CA LEU A 21 -11.60 -4.03 -0.38
C LEU A 21 -11.62 -3.04 -1.55
N GLU A 22 -12.82 -2.72 -2.01
CA GLU A 22 -13.05 -1.68 -3.01
C GLU A 22 -13.01 -0.29 -2.39
N PHE A 23 -12.30 0.64 -3.02
CA PHE A 23 -12.23 2.02 -2.58
C PHE A 23 -13.57 2.70 -2.81
N GLN A 24 -14.08 3.37 -1.78
CA GLN A 24 -15.34 4.10 -1.91
C GLN A 24 -15.18 5.28 -2.87
N TYR A 25 -14.08 6.00 -2.71
CA TYR A 25 -13.61 7.08 -3.56
C TYR A 25 -12.15 6.78 -3.93
N ASN A 26 -11.80 6.99 -5.20
CA ASN A 26 -10.42 6.85 -5.63
C ASN A 26 -9.55 7.95 -4.97
N PRO A 27 -8.30 7.63 -4.59
CA PRO A 27 -7.37 8.62 -4.07
C PRO A 27 -7.16 9.76 -5.07
N ASN A 28 -7.12 10.99 -4.58
CA ASN A 28 -6.84 12.18 -5.40
C ASN A 28 -5.37 12.26 -5.86
N SER A 29 -4.47 11.61 -5.12
CA SER A 29 -3.04 11.55 -5.43
C SER A 29 -2.46 10.24 -4.94
N ILE A 30 -1.50 9.72 -5.70
CA ILE A 30 -0.70 8.54 -5.37
C ILE A 30 0.76 8.98 -5.47
N SER A 31 1.52 8.78 -4.40
CA SER A 31 2.99 8.91 -4.42
C SER A 31 3.57 7.55 -4.76
N ASP A 32 4.48 7.51 -5.73
CA ASP A 32 5.15 6.30 -6.17
C ASP A 32 6.65 6.57 -6.25
N GLU A 33 7.38 6.00 -5.30
CA GLU A 33 8.77 6.32 -5.05
C GLU A 33 9.64 5.07 -5.13
N LYS A 34 10.79 5.17 -5.80
CA LYS A 34 11.83 4.15 -5.81
C LYS A 34 13.16 4.82 -5.54
N SER A 35 13.91 4.31 -4.57
CA SER A 35 15.26 4.77 -4.26
C SER A 35 16.30 3.64 -4.40
N THR A 36 17.57 4.04 -4.33
CA THR A 36 18.73 3.17 -4.46
C THR A 36 19.79 3.61 -3.46
N ASP A 37 20.41 2.65 -2.79
CA ASP A 37 21.49 2.91 -1.85
C ASP A 37 22.86 2.83 -2.53
N TYR A 38 23.71 3.80 -2.21
CA TYR A 38 25.07 3.94 -2.74
C TYR A 38 26.06 4.24 -1.61
N ALA A 39 27.05 3.37 -1.47
CA ALA A 39 28.18 3.60 -0.57
C ALA A 39 29.16 4.61 -1.19
N THR A 40 29.56 5.61 -0.39
CA THR A 40 30.52 6.64 -0.83
C THR A 40 31.94 6.26 -0.41
N ILE A 41 32.82 6.05 -1.37
CA ILE A 41 34.23 5.73 -1.17
C ILE A 41 35.06 7.00 -1.38
N LYS A 42 35.56 7.58 -0.28
CA LYS A 42 36.43 8.76 -0.30
C LYS A 42 37.89 8.32 -0.34
N ILE A 43 38.60 8.70 -1.39
CA ILE A 43 40.02 8.39 -1.58
C ILE A 43 40.79 9.70 -1.50
N PRO A 44 41.74 9.87 -0.54
CA PRO A 44 42.55 11.09 -0.45
C PRO A 44 43.27 11.39 -1.76
N GLY A 45 43.27 12.65 -2.18
CA GLY A 45 43.87 13.10 -3.44
C GLY A 45 42.97 13.01 -4.68
N MET A 46 41.77 12.42 -4.56
CA MET A 46 40.75 12.46 -5.62
C MET A 46 39.89 13.73 -5.51
N SER A 47 39.48 14.29 -6.65
CA SER A 47 38.60 15.46 -6.69
C SER A 47 37.16 15.16 -6.30
N HIS A 48 36.70 13.92 -6.52
CA HIS A 48 35.34 13.47 -6.22
C HIS A 48 35.36 12.07 -5.61
N PRO A 49 34.41 11.75 -4.72
CA PRO A 49 34.26 10.39 -4.22
C PRO A 49 33.79 9.44 -5.32
N ARG A 50 34.08 8.15 -5.14
CA ARG A 50 33.49 7.09 -5.96
C ARG A 50 32.24 6.56 -5.27
N TYR A 51 31.21 6.25 -6.05
CA TYR A 51 29.97 5.66 -5.55
C TYR A 51 29.93 4.18 -5.93
N GLN A 52 29.61 3.32 -4.96
CA GLN A 52 29.40 1.90 -5.18
C GLN A 52 27.93 1.56 -4.90
N TYR A 53 27.27 0.92 -5.86
CA TYR A 53 25.91 0.44 -5.68
C TYR A 53 25.86 -0.63 -4.59
N VAL A 54 24.95 -0.44 -3.63
CA VAL A 54 24.73 -1.39 -2.52
C VAL A 54 23.51 -2.24 -2.81
N ALA A 55 22.34 -1.60 -2.90
CA ALA A 55 21.06 -2.27 -3.14
C ALA A 55 20.00 -1.28 -3.66
N GLY A 56 18.90 -1.82 -4.18
CA GLY A 56 17.71 -1.06 -4.49
C GLY A 56 16.76 -1.13 -3.30
N GLU A 57 16.26 0.03 -2.85
CA GLU A 57 15.22 0.09 -1.82
C GLU A 57 13.87 -0.38 -2.38
N PRO A 58 12.92 -0.87 -1.57
CA PRO A 58 11.61 -1.24 -2.08
C PRO A 58 10.91 -0.06 -2.76
N ARG A 59 10.15 -0.32 -3.84
CA ARG A 59 9.26 0.68 -4.43
C ARG A 59 8.12 0.94 -3.44
N ARG A 60 7.91 2.20 -3.07
CA ARG A 60 6.93 2.62 -2.07
C ARG A 60 5.78 3.34 -2.73
N ILE A 61 4.57 2.83 -2.55
CA ILE A 61 3.34 3.41 -3.09
C ILE A 61 2.49 3.91 -1.92
N ALA A 62 2.24 5.21 -1.86
CA ALA A 62 1.51 5.85 -0.76
C ALA A 62 0.32 6.65 -1.27
N PHE A 63 -0.84 6.47 -0.65
CA PHE A 63 -2.06 7.18 -1.01
C PHE A 63 -3.02 7.27 0.17
N LYS A 64 -4.02 8.15 0.03
CA LYS A 64 -5.06 8.35 1.03
C LYS A 64 -6.39 7.80 0.54
N VAL A 65 -7.02 6.95 1.35
CA VAL A 65 -8.39 6.47 1.13
C VAL A 65 -9.35 7.21 2.05
N GLU A 66 -10.42 7.73 1.47
CA GLU A 66 -11.52 8.36 2.21
C GLU A 66 -12.68 7.38 2.35
N LEU A 67 -13.16 7.21 3.58
CA LEU A 67 -14.29 6.37 3.93
C LEU A 67 -15.38 7.25 4.54
N PHE A 68 -16.60 7.15 4.00
CA PHE A 68 -17.73 7.95 4.43
C PHE A 68 -19.03 7.14 4.40
N LYS A 69 -19.69 7.03 5.55
CA LYS A 69 -20.89 6.20 5.78
C LYS A 69 -20.66 4.71 5.52
N GLY A 70 -21.43 3.86 6.21
CA GLY A 70 -21.28 2.41 6.17
C GLY A 70 -20.31 1.88 7.25
N PRO A 71 -19.82 0.63 7.12
CA PRO A 71 -19.02 -0.02 8.16
C PRO A 71 -17.55 0.46 8.17
N VAL A 72 -17.35 1.76 8.43
CA VAL A 72 -16.03 2.43 8.39
C VAL A 72 -15.03 1.72 9.30
N LYS A 73 -15.42 1.40 10.54
CA LYS A 73 -14.56 0.69 11.49
C LYS A 73 -14.08 -0.65 10.92
N GLN A 74 -14.99 -1.45 10.36
CA GLN A 74 -14.64 -2.77 9.81
C GLN A 74 -13.68 -2.65 8.62
N LYS A 75 -13.89 -1.68 7.73
CA LYS A 75 -12.98 -1.42 6.61
C LYS A 75 -11.59 -0.97 7.08
N VAL A 76 -11.52 -0.12 8.09
CA VAL A 76 -10.24 0.29 8.69
C VAL A 76 -9.56 -0.88 9.40
N ASP A 77 -10.33 -1.72 10.09
CA ASP A 77 -9.80 -2.89 10.77
C ASP A 77 -9.30 -3.94 9.78
N TRP A 78 -9.97 -4.12 8.64
CA TRP A 78 -9.47 -4.95 7.53
C TRP A 78 -8.15 -4.42 6.96
N LEU A 79 -8.02 -3.11 6.74
CA LEU A 79 -6.75 -2.52 6.31
C LEU A 79 -5.64 -2.74 7.35
N ARG A 80 -5.99 -2.65 8.63
CA ARG A 80 -5.04 -2.89 9.72
C ARG A 80 -4.65 -4.36 9.81
N SER A 81 -5.58 -5.29 9.63
CA SER A 81 -5.33 -6.73 9.77
C SER A 81 -4.24 -7.23 8.82
N LEU A 82 -4.09 -6.59 7.65
CA LEU A 82 -3.03 -6.90 6.69
C LEU A 82 -1.59 -6.69 7.22
N GLN A 83 -1.42 -5.96 8.33
CA GLN A 83 -0.12 -5.82 9.01
C GLN A 83 0.11 -6.86 10.09
N TYR A 84 -0.92 -7.63 10.47
CA TYR A 84 -0.84 -8.63 11.53
C TYR A 84 -0.53 -10.00 10.92
N PRO A 85 0.41 -10.76 11.51
CA PRO A 85 0.68 -12.13 11.10
C PRO A 85 -0.39 -13.11 11.62
N GLU A 86 -0.50 -14.26 10.97
CA GLU A 86 -1.35 -15.35 11.47
C GLU A 86 -0.61 -16.16 12.52
N HIS A 87 -1.31 -16.48 13.61
CA HIS A 87 -0.80 -17.33 14.68
C HIS A 87 -1.67 -18.58 14.87
N ALA A 88 -1.03 -19.71 15.15
CA ALA A 88 -1.66 -20.90 15.69
C ALA A 88 -1.36 -20.97 17.20
N GLY A 89 -2.25 -20.41 18.02
CA GLY A 89 -1.98 -20.19 19.45
C GLY A 89 -0.91 -19.11 19.63
N THR A 90 0.23 -19.47 20.23
CA THR A 90 1.38 -18.57 20.42
C THR A 90 2.43 -18.69 19.30
N MET A 91 2.29 -19.65 18.39
CA MET A 91 3.25 -19.90 17.33
C MET A 91 2.91 -19.10 16.07
N LEU A 92 3.91 -18.40 15.51
CA LEU A 92 3.80 -17.73 14.22
C LEU A 92 3.61 -18.78 13.12
N LYS A 93 2.53 -18.64 12.33
CA LYS A 93 2.22 -19.53 11.22
C LYS A 93 2.56 -18.88 9.89
N ASN A 94 1.99 -17.71 9.62
CA ASN A 94 2.20 -16.96 8.40
C ASN A 94 2.63 -15.53 8.73
N ALA A 95 3.54 -14.99 7.92
CA ALA A 95 3.83 -13.56 7.93
C ALA A 95 2.56 -12.75 7.59
N PRO A 96 2.53 -11.43 7.84
CA PRO A 96 1.42 -10.59 7.42
C PRO A 96 1.11 -10.77 5.94
N HIS A 97 -0.18 -10.70 5.61
CA HIS A 97 -0.67 -11.04 4.27
C HIS A 97 -0.14 -10.07 3.22
N ARG A 98 0.06 -10.60 2.01
CA ARG A 98 0.39 -9.80 0.83
C ARG A 98 -0.89 -9.28 0.20
N VAL A 99 -0.80 -8.15 -0.48
CA VAL A 99 -1.93 -7.56 -1.20
C VAL A 99 -1.61 -7.28 -2.65
N LEU A 100 -2.61 -7.41 -3.50
CA LEU A 100 -2.57 -6.90 -4.87
C LEU A 100 -3.22 -5.52 -4.90
N LEU A 101 -2.45 -4.52 -5.34
CA LEU A 101 -2.98 -3.20 -5.67
C LEU A 101 -3.46 -3.19 -7.11
N ILE A 102 -4.75 -2.93 -7.31
CA ILE A 102 -5.37 -2.78 -8.62
C ILE A 102 -5.98 -1.39 -8.76
N PHE A 103 -5.52 -0.64 -9.75
CA PHE A 103 -5.96 0.73 -10.02
C PHE A 103 -5.93 1.01 -11.53
N GLY A 104 -6.87 0.41 -12.26
CA GLY A 104 -6.93 0.48 -13.72
C GLY A 104 -5.60 0.07 -14.36
N ASP A 105 -5.22 0.76 -15.43
CA ASP A 105 -3.99 0.47 -16.17
C ASP A 105 -2.71 0.98 -15.46
N LEU A 106 -2.87 1.87 -14.48
CA LEU A 106 -1.73 2.40 -13.71
C LEU A 106 -1.09 1.32 -12.83
N TYR A 107 -1.94 0.50 -12.20
CA TYR A 107 -1.52 -0.64 -11.39
C TYR A 107 -2.39 -1.85 -11.74
N PRO A 108 -1.95 -2.73 -12.65
CA PRO A 108 -2.78 -3.86 -13.13
C PRO A 108 -2.87 -5.03 -12.14
N GLY A 109 -2.24 -4.93 -10.96
CA GLY A 109 -2.13 -6.02 -9.98
C GLY A 109 -0.73 -6.10 -9.39
N VAL A 110 -0.24 -5.01 -8.81
CA VAL A 110 1.09 -4.97 -8.21
C VAL A 110 1.04 -5.66 -6.85
N THR A 111 1.87 -6.69 -6.65
CA THR A 111 2.01 -7.38 -5.36
C THR A 111 2.77 -6.50 -4.39
N CYS A 112 2.18 -6.24 -3.23
CA CYS A 112 2.72 -5.37 -2.20
C CYS A 112 2.55 -5.99 -0.82
N ILE A 113 3.35 -5.50 0.13
CA ILE A 113 3.11 -5.63 1.56
C ILE A 113 2.59 -4.30 2.11
N VAL A 114 1.71 -4.36 3.10
CA VAL A 114 1.21 -3.15 3.78
C VAL A 114 2.20 -2.72 4.85
N ARG A 115 2.84 -1.57 4.67
CA ARG A 115 3.79 -1.03 5.65
C ARG A 115 3.20 -0.12 6.69
N GLN A 116 2.20 0.65 6.31
CA GLN A 116 1.60 1.60 7.23
C GLN A 116 0.13 1.79 6.92
N VAL A 117 -0.69 1.80 7.96
CA VAL A 117 -2.09 2.22 7.91
C VAL A 117 -2.33 3.22 9.02
N LYS A 118 -2.44 4.49 8.64
CA LYS A 118 -2.72 5.59 9.57
C LYS A 118 -4.14 6.08 9.37
N ALA A 119 -5.05 5.57 10.18
CA ALA A 119 -6.45 5.98 10.17
C ALA A 119 -6.70 7.20 11.09
N ARG A 120 -7.45 8.16 10.60
CA ARG A 120 -7.96 9.33 11.34
C ARG A 120 -9.48 9.31 11.26
N PHE A 121 -10.14 9.28 12.42
CA PHE A 121 -11.59 9.31 12.53
C PHE A 121 -12.06 10.73 12.78
N PHE A 122 -13.14 11.15 12.12
CA PHE A 122 -13.66 12.52 12.21
C PHE A 122 -15.02 12.56 12.90
N GLY A 123 -15.36 13.73 13.48
CA GLY A 123 -16.44 14.03 14.44
C GLY A 123 -17.90 13.73 14.07
N LEU A 124 -18.14 12.73 13.22
CA LEU A 124 -19.43 12.09 12.98
C LEU A 124 -19.43 10.71 13.65
N PHE A 125 -19.24 10.68 14.97
CA PHE A 125 -19.42 9.45 15.73
C PHE A 125 -20.93 9.25 15.95
N ASP A 126 -21.38 8.01 15.75
CA ASP A 126 -22.75 7.64 16.03
C ASP A 126 -23.10 7.89 17.50
N ARG A 127 -24.32 8.36 17.78
CA ARG A 127 -24.73 8.73 19.13
C ARG A 127 -24.81 7.53 20.08
N ASP A 128 -25.20 6.38 19.57
CA ASP A 128 -25.58 5.24 20.39
C ASP A 128 -24.40 4.28 20.61
N ASN A 129 -23.56 4.11 19.59
CA ASN A 129 -22.44 3.17 19.63
C ASN A 129 -21.04 3.81 19.42
N LEU A 130 -20.98 5.13 19.22
CA LEU A 130 -19.75 5.89 18.98
C LEU A 130 -18.91 5.35 17.80
N LEU A 131 -19.51 4.61 16.87
CA LEU A 131 -18.81 4.17 15.67
C LEU A 131 -18.57 5.37 14.74
N PRO A 132 -17.38 5.46 14.14
CA PRO A 132 -17.06 6.55 13.22
C PRO A 132 -17.85 6.38 11.92
N GLN A 133 -18.47 7.46 11.44
CA GLN A 133 -19.08 7.50 10.12
C GLN A 133 -18.13 8.04 9.04
N ARG A 134 -16.99 8.61 9.42
CA ARG A 134 -15.97 9.11 8.49
C ARG A 134 -14.57 8.76 8.97
N ALA A 135 -13.74 8.28 8.04
CA ALA A 135 -12.32 8.11 8.27
C ALA A 135 -11.50 8.51 7.04
N GLU A 136 -10.31 9.03 7.27
CA GLU A 136 -9.25 9.12 6.27
C GLU A 136 -8.15 8.16 6.67
N VAL A 137 -7.68 7.38 5.71
CA VAL A 137 -6.67 6.36 5.95
C VAL A 137 -5.49 6.61 5.02
N ASP A 138 -4.37 7.03 5.58
CA ASP A 138 -3.11 7.11 4.85
C ASP A 138 -2.51 5.69 4.80
N ILE A 139 -2.37 5.13 3.61
CA ILE A 139 -1.85 3.79 3.35
C ILE A 139 -0.47 3.91 2.69
N VAL A 140 0.47 3.09 3.15
CA VAL A 140 1.77 2.92 2.53
C VAL A 140 1.96 1.45 2.21
N LEU A 141 2.22 1.17 0.93
CA LEU A 141 2.55 -0.13 0.39
C LEU A 141 4.02 -0.15 -0.02
N GLU A 142 4.66 -1.30 0.16
CA GLU A 142 5.96 -1.60 -0.44
C GLU A 142 5.79 -2.73 -1.43
N GLU A 143 6.26 -2.55 -2.67
CA GLU A 143 6.23 -3.57 -3.69
C GLU A 143 7.04 -4.79 -3.23
N TYR A 144 6.41 -5.96 -3.34
CA TYR A 144 7.00 -7.23 -2.99
C TYR A 144 7.42 -7.96 -4.25
N VAL A 145 8.71 -8.29 -4.33
CA VAL A 145 9.29 -8.96 -5.49
C VAL A 145 10.08 -10.18 -5.07
N ASP A 146 9.75 -11.34 -5.62
CA ASP A 146 10.42 -12.62 -5.32
C ASP A 146 11.83 -12.71 -5.91
N ARG A 147 12.13 -11.95 -6.97
CA ARG A 147 13.41 -11.98 -7.68
C ARG A 147 13.88 -10.56 -8.04
N SER A 148 15.18 -10.40 -8.24
CA SER A 148 15.72 -9.13 -8.76
C SER A 148 15.16 -8.85 -10.17
N ILE A 149 14.74 -7.60 -10.40
CA ILE A 149 14.20 -7.12 -11.68
C ILE A 149 15.28 -6.33 -12.41
N ASN A 150 15.42 -6.57 -13.72
CA ASN A 150 16.29 -5.79 -14.57
C ASN A 150 15.61 -4.49 -15.04
N TRP A 151 16.39 -3.43 -15.27
CA TRP A 151 15.87 -2.14 -15.71
C TRP A 151 15.09 -2.23 -17.04
N SER A 152 15.42 -3.19 -17.91
CA SER A 152 14.72 -3.40 -19.18
C SER A 152 13.31 -3.96 -18.99
N GLU A 153 13.09 -4.79 -17.96
CA GLU A 153 11.77 -5.37 -17.62
C GLU A 153 10.79 -4.29 -17.10
N VAL A 154 11.30 -3.16 -16.60
CA VAL A 154 10.46 -2.03 -16.13
C VAL A 154 10.04 -1.11 -17.27
N ARG A 155 10.75 -1.15 -18.41
CA ARG A 155 10.49 -0.26 -19.56
C ARG A 155 9.59 -0.85 -20.64
N SER A 156 9.20 -2.12 -20.51
CA SER A 156 8.39 -2.85 -21.49
C SER A 156 6.92 -2.49 -21.46
#